data_AF-A0A1V4IRU9-F1
#
_entry.id   AF-A0A1V4IRU9-F1
#
_cell.length_a   1.000
_cell.length_b   1.000
_cell.length_c   1.000
_cell.angle_alpha   90.00
_cell.angle_beta   90.00
_cell.angle_gamma   90.00
#
_symmetry.space_group_name_H-M   'P 1'
#
loop_
_entity.id
_entity.type
_entity.pdbx_description
1 polymer ?
#
loop_
_entity_poly.entity_id
_entity_poly.type
_entity_poly.pdbx_seq_one_letter_code
_entity_poly.pdbx_strand_id
1 'polypeptide(L)'
;MSTLSDLPNIGNVLAKLLVDAGVDTPEALRKMGSKEAFIRLKMRDDTCCLHKLYALQGAVEGIRYTYLSKEMNQELKDFFNAL
;
A
#
# COMPACT_ATOMS: atom_id res chain seq x y z
N MET A 1 -17.08 8.03 8.67
CA MET A 1 -16.01 7.03 8.87
C MET A 1 -15.33 6.85 7.54
N SER A 2 -14.01 7.01 7.48
CA SER A 2 -13.26 6.84 6.22
C SER A 2 -12.95 5.36 6.02
N THR A 3 -13.16 4.88 4.80
CA THR A 3 -12.85 3.52 4.35
C THR A 3 -11.50 3.50 3.63
N LEU A 4 -10.93 2.31 3.41
CA LEU A 4 -9.68 2.18 2.65
C LEU A 4 -9.81 2.73 1.23
N SER A 5 -10.96 2.55 0.59
CA SER A 5 -11.26 3.08 -0.75
C SER A 5 -11.34 4.61 -0.82
N ASP A 6 -11.46 5.30 0.33
CA ASP A 6 -11.42 6.76 0.39
C ASP A 6 -9.98 7.31 0.41
N LEU A 7 -8.98 6.44 0.62
CA LEU A 7 -7.57 6.84 0.60
C LEU A 7 -7.09 7.07 -0.84
N PRO A 8 -6.15 8.02 -1.04
CA PRO A 8 -5.55 8.19 -2.34
C PRO A 8 -4.89 6.88 -2.77
N ASN A 9 -5.00 6.57 -4.07
CA ASN A 9 -4.40 5.40 -4.71
C ASN A 9 -5.04 4.04 -4.36
N ILE A 10 -6.03 3.98 -3.48
CA ILE A 10 -6.71 2.73 -3.13
C ILE A 10 -8.09 2.67 -3.78
N GLY A 11 -8.23 1.88 -4.84
CA GLY A 11 -9.53 1.53 -5.40
C GLY A 11 -10.19 0.36 -4.66
N ASN A 12 -11.48 0.11 -4.95
CA ASN A 12 -12.28 -0.96 -4.30
C ASN A 12 -11.62 -2.34 -4.32
N VAL A 13 -10.92 -2.69 -5.42
CA VAL A 13 -10.21 -3.97 -5.54
C VAL A 13 -9.06 -4.05 -4.55
N LEU A 14 -8.22 -3.02 -4.47
CA LEU A 14 -7.09 -2.99 -3.54
C LEU A 14 -7.56 -2.92 -2.08
N ALA A 15 -8.63 -2.17 -1.81
CA ALA A 15 -9.26 -2.13 -0.49
C ALA A 15 -9.72 -3.52 -0.05
N LYS A 16 -10.38 -4.28 -0.93
CA LYS A 16 -10.80 -5.65 -0.64
C LYS A 16 -9.61 -6.57 -0.36
N LEU A 17 -8.57 -6.51 -1.19
CA LEU A 17 -7.36 -7.32 -0.98
C LEU A 17 -6.66 -6.98 0.35
N LEU A 18 -6.66 -5.70 0.76
CA LEU A 18 -6.13 -5.27 2.05
C LEU A 18 -6.93 -5.85 3.21
N VAL A 19 -8.27 -5.81 3.15
CA VAL A 19 -9.14 -6.45 4.15
C VAL A 19 -8.89 -7.96 4.21
N ASP A 20 -8.82 -8.63 3.06
CA ASP A 20 -8.52 -10.06 2.98
C ASP A 20 -7.10 -10.40 3.51
N ALA A 21 -6.19 -9.42 3.48
CA ALA A 21 -4.84 -9.47 4.06
C ALA A 21 -4.78 -9.04 5.55
N GLY A 22 -5.92 -8.75 6.18
CA GLY A 22 -6.02 -8.35 7.59
C GLY A 22 -5.67 -6.89 7.86
N VAL A 23 -5.86 -6.01 6.88
CA VAL A 23 -5.73 -4.55 6.99
C VAL A 23 -7.11 -3.95 6.73
N ASP A 24 -7.86 -3.71 7.79
CA ASP A 24 -9.30 -3.41 7.67
C ASP A 24 -9.63 -1.91 7.61
N THR A 25 -8.73 -1.06 8.13
CA THR A 25 -8.99 0.39 8.28
C THR A 25 -7.83 1.26 7.80
N PRO A 26 -8.11 2.52 7.39
CA PRO A 26 -7.06 3.51 7.13
C PRO A 26 -6.05 3.67 8.28
N GLU A 27 -6.52 3.67 9.52
CA GLU A 27 -5.64 3.76 10.69
C GLU A 27 -4.76 2.52 10.84
N ALA A 28 -5.31 1.32 10.58
CA ALA A 28 -4.53 0.09 10.59
C ALA A 28 -3.43 0.12 9.52
N LEU A 29 -3.76 0.57 8.29
CA LEU A 29 -2.78 0.74 7.22
C LEU A 29 -1.68 1.74 7.60
N ARG A 30 -2.04 2.90 8.15
CA ARG A 30 -1.06 3.92 8.58
C ARG A 30 -0.15 3.44 9.71
N LYS A 31 -0.71 2.72 10.68
CA LYS A 31 0.04 2.15 11.81
C LYS A 31 0.98 1.03 11.37
N MET A 32 0.54 0.22 10.41
CA MET A 32 1.31 -0.91 9.88
C MET A 32 2.40 -0.46 8.90
N GLY A 33 2.11 0.56 8.10
CA GLY A 33 2.97 1.02 7.01
C GLY A 33 2.79 0.23 5.72
N SER A 34 3.27 0.81 4.62
CA SER A 34 3.08 0.28 3.26
C SER A 34 3.81 -1.04 3.02
N LYS A 35 5.04 -1.19 3.54
CA LYS A 35 5.89 -2.37 3.33
C LYS A 35 5.26 -3.63 3.93
N GLU A 36 4.88 -3.56 5.21
CA GLU A 36 4.24 -4.70 5.90
C GLU A 36 2.87 -5.03 5.28
N ALA A 37 2.05 -4.00 4.96
CA ALA A 37 0.79 -4.22 4.25
C ALA A 37 1.02 -4.91 2.87
N PHE A 38 2.08 -4.53 2.16
CA PHE A 38 2.45 -5.13 0.88
C PHE A 38 2.89 -6.60 1.03
N ILE A 39 3.66 -6.96 2.06
CA ILE A 39 4.02 -8.36 2.34
C ILE A 39 2.76 -9.20 2.52
N ARG A 40 1.82 -8.74 3.33
CA ARG A 40 0.55 -9.45 3.56
C ARG A 40 -0.28 -9.58 2.29
N LEU A 41 -0.32 -8.52 1.49
CA LEU A 41 -0.96 -8.53 0.16
C LEU A 41 -0.32 -9.57 -0.76
N LYS A 42 1.02 -9.58 -0.86
CA LYS A 42 1.80 -10.50 -1.71
C LYS A 42 1.63 -11.96 -1.31
N MET A 43 1.49 -12.27 -0.02
CA MET A 43 1.21 -13.64 0.45
C MET A 43 -0.18 -14.16 0.03
N ARG A 44 -1.10 -13.29 -0.36
CA ARG A 44 -2.46 -13.64 -0.78
C ARG A 44 -2.68 -13.50 -2.29
N ASP A 45 -1.96 -12.59 -2.93
CA ASP A 45 -2.12 -12.23 -4.33
C ASP A 45 -0.75 -12.06 -5.00
N ASP A 46 -0.36 -13.05 -5.81
CA ASP A 46 0.90 -13.02 -6.57
C ASP A 46 0.93 -11.95 -7.66
N THR A 47 -0.20 -11.29 -7.97
CA THR A 47 -0.24 -10.18 -8.94
C THR A 47 0.25 -8.86 -8.33
N CYS A 48 0.79 -8.87 -7.11
CA CYS A 48 1.37 -7.71 -6.46
C CYS A 48 2.61 -7.17 -7.18
N CYS A 49 2.48 -5.98 -7.75
CA CYS A 49 3.55 -5.28 -8.45
C CYS A 49 4.02 -4.06 -7.65
N LEU A 50 5.18 -3.51 -8.04
CA LEU A 50 5.77 -2.31 -7.44
C LEU A 50 4.79 -1.11 -7.38
N HIS A 51 3.90 -0.96 -8.37
CA HIS A 51 2.90 0.11 -8.35
C HIS A 51 1.88 -0.05 -7.20
N LYS A 52 1.53 -1.27 -6.80
CA LYS A 52 0.69 -1.49 -5.61
C LYS A 52 1.42 -1.05 -4.35
N LEU A 53 2.73 -1.31 -4.25
CA LEU A 53 3.54 -0.82 -3.11
C LEU A 53 3.57 0.71 -3.04
N TYR A 54 3.77 1.40 -4.17
CA TYR A 54 3.71 2.86 -4.22
C TYR A 54 2.33 3.40 -3.86
N ALA A 55 1.26 2.76 -4.35
CA ALA A 55 -0.10 3.13 -4.00
C ALA A 55 -0.33 3.06 -2.48
N LEU A 56 0.16 2.00 -1.83
CA LEU A 56 0.09 1.86 -0.37
C LEU A 56 0.87 2.95 0.36
N GLN A 57 2.09 3.29 -0.08
CA GLN A 57 2.85 4.38 0.54
C GLN A 57 2.14 5.72 0.39
N GLY A 58 1.63 6.03 -0.80
CA GLY A 58 0.86 7.25 -1.01
C GLY A 58 -0.39 7.30 -0.13
N ALA A 59 -1.07 6.16 0.05
CA ALA A 59 -2.22 6.06 0.95
C ALA A 59 -1.85 6.29 2.44
N VAL A 60 -0.69 5.77 2.88
CA VAL A 60 -0.14 5.98 4.22
C VAL A 60 0.18 7.46 4.45
N GLU A 61 0.83 8.11 3.48
CA GLU A 61 1.19 9.54 3.54
C GLU A 61 0.00 10.48 3.25
N GLY A 62 -1.12 9.95 2.75
CA GLY A 62 -2.30 10.76 2.38
C GLY A 62 -2.10 11.59 1.11
N ILE A 63 -1.21 11.17 0.19
CA ILE A 63 -0.92 11.85 -1.07
C ILE A 63 -1.04 10.90 -2.28
N ARG A 64 -1.17 11.45 -3.50
CA ARG A 64 -1.02 10.63 -4.70
C ARG A 64 0.39 10.07 -4.77
N TYR A 65 0.57 8.79 -5.13
CA TYR A 65 1.89 8.17 -5.10
C TYR A 65 2.91 8.84 -6.05
N THR A 66 2.43 9.57 -7.07
CA THR A 66 3.28 10.38 -7.97
C THR A 66 3.96 11.56 -7.28
N TYR A 67 3.52 11.92 -6.07
CA TYR A 67 4.14 12.95 -5.23
C TYR A 67 5.13 12.40 -4.20
N LEU A 68 5.32 11.07 -4.14
CA LEU A 68 6.36 10.49 -3.29
C LEU A 68 7.73 11.05 -3.68
N SER A 69 8.57 11.31 -2.68
CA SER A 69 9.93 11.77 -2.92
C SER A 69 10.71 10.73 -3.74
N LYS A 70 11.76 11.18 -4.43
CA LYS A 70 12.65 10.26 -5.16
C LYS A 70 13.31 9.25 -4.22
N GLU A 71 13.68 9.69 -3.02
CA GLU A 71 14.27 8.84 -1.98
C GLU A 71 13.30 7.74 -1.54
N MET A 72 12.04 8.08 -1.25
CA MET A 72 11.02 7.10 -0.88
C MET A 72 10.73 6.12 -2.02
N ASN A 73 10.62 6.61 -3.25
CA ASN A 73 10.44 5.73 -4.41
C ASN A 73 11.60 4.74 -4.56
N GLN A 74 12.84 5.20 -4.37
CA GLN A 74 14.02 4.34 -4.43
C GLN A 74 14.02 3.30 -3.31
N GLU A 75 13.74 3.71 -2.07
CA GLU A 75 13.65 2.82 -0.91
C GLU A 75 12.61 1.71 -1.11
N LEU A 76 11.43 2.06 -1.62
CA LEU A 76 10.36 1.09 -1.90
C LEU A 76 10.72 0.16 -3.06
N LYS A 77 11.41 0.66 -4.08
CA LYS A 77 11.91 -0.16 -5.19
C LYS A 77 12.96 -1.15 -4.72
N ASP A 78 13.90 -0.72 -3.90
CA ASP A 78 14.94 -1.57 -3.35
C ASP A 78 14.36 -2.63 -2.41
N PHE A 79 13.39 -2.24 -1.57
CA PHE A 79 12.60 -3.18 -0.80
C PHE A 79 11.92 -4.22 -1.69
N PHE A 80 11.21 -3.80 -2.74
CA PHE A 80 10.52 -4.73 -3.66
C PHE A 80 11.49 -5.69 -4.36
N ASN A 81 12.67 -5.23 -4.76
CA ASN A 81 13.68 -6.09 -5.41
C ASN A 81 14.32 -7.11 -4.46
N ALA A 82 14.21 -6.90 -3.14
CA ALA A 82 14.72 -7.79 -2.12
C ALA A 82 13.69 -8.84 -1.64
N LEU A 83 12.44 -8.79 -2.14
CA LEU A 83 11.35 -9.74 -1.85
C LEU A 83 11.33 -10.93 -2.79
#